data_AF-A0AA39ALA8-F1
#
_entry.id   AF-A0AA39ALA8-F1
#
_cell.length_a   1.000
_cell.length_b   1.000
_cell.length_c   1.000
_cell.angle_alpha   90.00
_cell.angle_beta   90.00
_cell.angle_gamma   90.00
#
_symmetry.space_group_name_H-M   'P 1'
#
loop_
_entity.id
_entity.type
_entity.pdbx_description
1 polymer ?
#
loop_
_entity_poly.entity_id
_entity_poly.type
_entity_poly.pdbx_seq_one_letter_code
_entity_poly.pdbx_strand_id
1 'polypeptide(L)'
;MKLSPREVDKLLLHNAGFLAQKRLASGLRLNYTEAVALIASQILAFVREGEKTVAELMDIGKQLLGRRQVLPAVPHLLHTVQVEGTFPDGTKLITVHDAIASENGNLDLALHGSFLPVPSVDKFPDMEDDRIPGEIRYGGGTIMLNSCRKAIVLRVTNTGDRPIQVGSHYHFIEVNPALVFDRRKAHGMRLNIPAGTATRFEPGETKRVSLVRIGGKQVIRGGNCIIDGPVDDTNITAVMEAESMVGFGHSEEADTSEGVIGEDPDLAIRMSHEAYANMYGPTTGDKIRLGDTELYAEIESDFAVYGDECVFGGGKVIRDGMGQACMYAAAECVDTVITNAVVIDYTGIFKADIGIKDGLIVSLGKAGNPDIMHGAHMIIGVSTEVIAGEGMIVTAGAIDCHVHFICPQLAHEAISSGITTLVGGGTGPADGTRATTCTPAASHMKFMLQSTDDLPLNFGFTGKGNSAKPDGLHEIIRAGAMGLKLHEDWGTTPAAIDNCLTVAEQYDIQVNIHTDTLNESGFVEHTIAAFKDRTIHTYHSEGAGGGHAPDIIKVCGVKNVLPSSTNPTRPFTSNTIDEHLDMLV
;
A
#
# COMPACT_ATOMS: atom_id res chain seq x y z
N MET A 1 16.61 2.55 36.32
CA MET A 1 16.41 3.44 35.15
C MET A 1 14.96 3.83 34.94
N LYS A 2 13.94 3.02 35.34
CA LYS A 2 12.51 3.35 35.12
C LYS A 2 12.22 3.74 33.66
N LEU A 3 12.78 2.97 32.73
CA LEU A 3 12.64 3.21 31.30
C LEU A 3 11.18 2.99 30.90
N SER A 4 10.58 4.01 30.30
CA SER A 4 9.32 3.93 29.57
C SER A 4 9.52 3.21 28.24
N PRO A 5 8.46 2.67 27.61
CA PRO A 5 8.56 1.97 26.32
C PRO A 5 9.32 2.77 25.26
N ARG A 6 8.97 4.05 25.09
CA ARG A 6 9.66 4.96 24.15
C ARG A 6 11.15 5.15 24.44
N GLU A 7 11.61 5.03 25.69
CA GLU A 7 13.04 5.13 26.00
C GLU A 7 13.79 3.84 25.60
N VAL A 8 13.14 2.68 25.70
CA VAL A 8 13.67 1.41 25.18
C VAL A 8 13.77 1.46 23.66
N ASP A 9 12.74 1.96 22.97
CA ASP A 9 12.74 2.08 21.51
C ASP A 9 13.84 3.02 21.01
N LYS A 10 14.04 4.15 21.69
CA LYS A 10 15.12 5.09 21.32
C LYS A 10 16.51 4.53 21.60
N LEU A 11 16.66 3.62 22.56
CA LEU A 11 17.92 2.88 22.75
C LEU A 11 18.18 1.90 21.60
N LEU A 12 17.14 1.20 21.11
CA LEU A 12 17.25 0.36 19.91
C LEU A 12 17.60 1.17 18.67
N LEU A 13 16.95 2.33 18.48
CA LEU A 13 17.27 3.28 17.41
C LEU A 13 18.74 3.73 17.49
N HIS A 14 19.20 4.13 18.69
CA HIS A 14 20.59 4.52 18.90
C HIS A 14 21.57 3.40 18.57
N ASN A 15 21.26 2.15 18.94
CA ASN A 15 22.11 1.00 18.59
C ASN A 15 22.20 0.79 17.08
N ALA A 16 21.09 0.96 16.34
CA ALA A 16 21.09 0.92 14.89
C ALA A 16 21.91 2.07 14.28
N GLY A 17 21.76 3.29 14.82
CA GLY A 17 22.58 4.44 14.42
C GLY A 17 24.07 4.22 14.66
N PHE A 18 24.45 3.67 15.82
CA PHE A 18 25.85 3.37 16.12
C PHE A 18 26.42 2.25 15.23
N LEU A 19 25.61 1.25 14.85
CA LEU A 19 25.99 0.28 13.82
C LEU A 19 26.29 0.97 12.49
N ALA A 20 25.41 1.87 12.04
CA ALA A 20 25.61 2.65 10.82
C ALA A 20 26.88 3.53 10.91
N GLN A 21 27.14 4.16 12.06
CA GLN A 21 28.37 4.93 12.28
C GLN A 21 29.63 4.07 12.16
N LYS A 22 29.65 2.84 12.72
CA LYS A 22 30.78 1.91 12.55
C LYS A 22 31.02 1.55 11.09
N ARG A 23 29.93 1.28 10.35
CA ARG A 23 30.00 0.98 8.91
C ARG A 23 30.53 2.17 8.12
N LEU A 24 30.00 3.37 8.39
CA LEU A 24 30.49 4.62 7.80
C LEU A 24 31.98 4.84 8.11
N ALA A 25 32.42 4.73 9.37
CA ALA A 25 33.81 4.89 9.78
C ALA A 25 34.77 3.90 9.08
N SER A 26 34.27 2.71 8.74
CA SER A 26 35.01 1.70 7.97
C SER A 26 35.12 2.00 6.47
N GLY A 27 34.34 2.95 5.95
CA GLY A 27 34.28 3.32 4.53
C GLY A 27 33.12 2.67 3.76
N LEU A 28 32.14 2.07 4.43
CA LEU A 28 30.97 1.50 3.77
C LEU A 28 29.96 2.58 3.40
N ARG A 29 29.41 2.49 2.19
CA ARG A 29 28.29 3.32 1.74
C ARG A 29 27.00 2.81 2.37
N LEU A 30 26.29 3.68 3.05
CA LEU A 30 25.09 3.32 3.81
C LEU A 30 23.89 3.14 2.89
N ASN A 31 23.06 2.14 3.15
CA ASN A 31 21.75 2.01 2.52
C ASN A 31 20.71 2.95 3.18
N TYR A 32 19.47 2.90 2.69
CA TYR A 32 18.37 3.75 3.21
C TYR A 32 18.18 3.60 4.72
N THR A 33 18.06 2.37 5.22
CA THR A 33 17.79 2.07 6.63
C THR A 33 18.91 2.56 7.54
N GLU A 34 20.17 2.35 7.12
CA GLU A 34 21.34 2.79 7.86
C GLU A 34 21.46 4.31 7.90
N ALA A 35 21.17 4.99 6.78
CA ALA A 35 21.17 6.44 6.71
C ALA A 35 20.11 7.06 7.65
N VAL A 36 18.87 6.54 7.62
CA VAL A 36 17.80 6.96 8.55
C VAL A 36 18.23 6.78 10.00
N ALA A 37 18.74 5.60 10.35
CA ALA A 37 19.14 5.29 11.72
C ALA A 37 20.27 6.20 12.22
N LEU A 38 21.28 6.47 11.37
CA LEU A 38 22.37 7.37 11.71
C LEU A 38 21.87 8.79 11.92
N ILE A 39 21.14 9.35 10.96
CA ILE A 39 20.64 10.73 11.01
C ILE A 39 19.76 10.92 12.25
N ALA A 40 18.77 10.07 12.45
CA ALA A 40 17.86 10.16 13.60
C ALA A 40 18.62 10.05 14.94
N SER A 41 19.58 9.14 15.05
CA SER A 41 20.40 8.97 16.26
C SER A 41 21.29 10.17 16.54
N GLN A 42 21.87 10.78 15.49
CA GLN A 42 22.69 11.98 15.63
C GLN A 42 21.86 13.19 16.06
N ILE A 43 20.66 13.38 15.48
CA ILE A 43 19.74 14.41 15.97
C ILE A 43 19.47 14.23 17.46
N LEU A 44 19.17 13.01 17.92
CA LEU A 44 18.96 12.75 19.36
C LEU A 44 20.19 13.03 20.23
N ALA A 45 21.39 12.77 19.73
CA ALA A 45 22.62 13.09 20.44
C ALA A 45 22.77 14.60 20.64
N PHE A 46 22.57 15.41 19.60
CA PHE A 46 22.62 16.87 19.72
C PHE A 46 21.46 17.44 20.55
N VAL A 47 20.27 16.85 20.49
CA VAL A 47 19.17 17.20 21.41
C VAL A 47 19.58 16.98 22.86
N ARG A 48 20.27 15.86 23.15
CA ARG A 48 20.73 15.53 24.50
C ARG A 48 21.78 16.51 25.03
N GLU A 49 22.60 17.09 24.16
CA GLU A 49 23.56 18.14 24.53
C GLU A 49 22.89 19.44 24.95
N GLY A 50 21.72 19.74 24.35
CA GLY A 50 20.88 20.87 24.76
C GLY A 50 21.38 22.24 24.28
N GLU A 51 22.35 22.26 23.35
CA GLU A 51 22.95 23.48 22.80
C GLU A 51 22.33 23.92 21.47
N LYS A 52 21.53 23.06 20.83
CA LYS A 52 20.94 23.30 19.51
C LYS A 52 19.42 23.40 19.60
N THR A 53 18.87 24.35 18.86
CA THR A 53 17.42 24.51 18.64
C THR A 53 16.91 23.52 17.59
N VAL A 54 15.58 23.35 17.51
CA VAL A 54 14.95 22.54 16.45
C VAL A 54 15.38 23.01 15.06
N ALA A 55 15.40 24.33 14.81
CA ALA A 55 15.76 24.89 13.50
C ALA A 55 17.22 24.59 13.11
N GLU A 56 18.16 24.67 14.06
CA GLU A 56 19.56 24.32 13.80
C GLU A 56 19.73 22.82 13.52
N LEU A 57 18.95 21.96 14.19
CA LEU A 57 19.00 20.51 13.97
C LEU A 57 18.39 20.09 12.63
N MET A 58 17.40 20.83 12.13
CA MET A 58 16.89 20.64 10.77
C MET A 58 17.98 20.89 9.71
N ASP A 59 18.87 21.85 9.95
CA ASP A 59 19.99 22.16 9.06
C ASP A 59 21.17 21.18 9.25
N ILE A 60 21.60 20.94 10.49
CA ILE A 60 22.67 19.98 10.82
C ILE A 60 22.37 18.60 10.23
N GLY A 61 21.11 18.15 10.30
CA GLY A 61 20.69 16.86 9.75
C GLY A 61 21.01 16.69 8.26
N LYS A 62 20.94 17.77 7.46
CA LYS A 62 21.27 17.75 6.02
C LYS A 62 22.76 17.68 5.74
N GLN A 63 23.58 17.99 6.74
CA GLN A 63 25.03 18.02 6.62
C GLN A 63 25.66 16.67 6.96
N LEU A 64 24.93 15.73 7.58
CA LEU A 64 25.55 14.50 8.12
C LEU A 64 26.07 13.57 7.01
N LEU A 65 25.27 13.30 5.99
CA LEU A 65 25.58 12.34 4.93
C LEU A 65 25.49 13.00 3.56
N GLY A 66 26.49 12.76 2.71
CA GLY A 66 26.49 13.15 1.32
C GLY A 66 26.26 11.97 0.38
N ARG A 67 26.08 12.25 -0.91
CA ARG A 67 25.85 11.25 -1.98
C ARG A 67 26.93 10.17 -2.04
N ARG A 68 28.19 10.52 -1.77
CA ARG A 68 29.30 9.54 -1.75
C ARG A 68 29.21 8.55 -0.58
N GLN A 69 28.62 8.95 0.54
CA GLN A 69 28.54 8.12 1.76
C GLN A 69 27.34 7.17 1.79
N VAL A 70 26.42 7.27 0.83
CA VAL A 70 25.22 6.44 0.76
C VAL A 70 25.14 5.70 -0.57
N LEU A 71 24.35 4.63 -0.66
CA LEU A 71 24.10 3.95 -1.93
C LEU A 71 23.33 4.87 -2.91
N PRO A 72 23.47 4.69 -4.25
CA PRO A 72 22.89 5.59 -5.25
C PRO A 72 21.37 5.77 -5.16
N ALA A 73 20.64 4.76 -4.69
CA ALA A 73 19.19 4.83 -4.50
C ALA A 73 18.75 5.72 -3.32
N VAL A 74 19.62 5.95 -2.32
CA VAL A 74 19.23 6.61 -1.06
C VAL A 74 18.76 8.06 -1.25
N PRO A 75 19.41 8.92 -2.06
CA PRO A 75 18.90 10.26 -2.36
C PRO A 75 17.48 10.28 -2.95
N HIS A 76 17.06 9.22 -3.63
CA HIS A 76 15.72 9.09 -4.20
C HIS A 76 14.69 8.57 -3.21
N LEU A 77 15.10 7.73 -2.27
CA LEU A 77 14.23 7.13 -1.25
C LEU A 77 14.05 8.00 0.00
N LEU A 78 15.07 8.79 0.35
CA LEU A 78 15.18 9.47 1.64
C LEU A 78 14.85 10.96 1.54
N HIS A 79 13.57 11.28 1.37
CA HIS A 79 13.10 12.66 1.34
C HIS A 79 13.12 13.33 2.71
N THR A 80 12.75 12.61 3.77
CA THR A 80 12.69 13.13 5.13
C THR A 80 13.16 12.13 6.17
N VAL A 81 13.74 12.64 7.25
CA VAL A 81 13.98 11.88 8.50
C VAL A 81 13.30 12.62 9.63
N GLN A 82 12.49 11.90 10.42
CA GLN A 82 11.76 12.45 11.55
C GLN A 82 12.15 11.74 12.84
N VAL A 83 12.38 12.52 13.89
CA VAL A 83 12.61 11.98 15.22
C VAL A 83 12.19 12.98 16.29
N GLU A 84 11.61 12.48 17.38
CA GLU A 84 11.31 13.30 18.56
C GLU A 84 12.42 13.15 19.60
N GLY A 85 12.89 14.28 20.14
CA GLY A 85 13.88 14.31 21.21
C GLY A 85 13.41 15.17 22.39
N THR A 86 13.96 14.90 23.58
CA THR A 86 13.67 15.68 24.80
C THR A 86 14.67 16.82 24.93
N PHE A 87 14.28 18.01 24.49
CA PHE A 87 15.05 19.24 24.66
C PHE A 87 14.97 19.74 26.11
N PRO A 88 15.77 20.74 26.50
CA PRO A 88 15.63 21.43 27.79
C PRO A 88 14.21 21.97 28.05
N ASP A 89 13.45 22.27 27.00
CA ASP A 89 12.07 22.78 27.05
C ASP A 89 11.02 21.69 26.70
N GLY A 90 11.38 20.41 26.83
CA GLY A 90 10.49 19.27 26.63
C GLY A 90 10.59 18.63 25.24
N THR A 91 9.70 17.67 24.96
CA THR A 91 9.74 16.91 23.71
C THR A 91 9.36 17.77 22.51
N LYS A 92 10.16 17.71 21.44
CA LYS A 92 9.87 18.34 20.14
C LYS A 92 10.15 17.35 19.01
N LEU A 93 9.40 17.49 17.91
CA LEU A 93 9.65 16.82 16.64
C LEU A 93 10.68 17.61 15.83
N ILE A 94 11.67 16.90 15.28
CA ILE A 94 12.58 17.43 14.27
C ILE A 94 12.28 16.70 12.96
N THR A 95 12.14 17.45 11.87
CA THR A 95 12.03 16.91 10.52
C THR A 95 13.19 17.43 9.68
N VAL A 96 14.08 16.53 9.28
CA VAL A 96 15.17 16.83 8.35
C VAL A 96 14.67 16.58 6.94
N HIS A 97 14.50 17.64 6.15
CA HIS A 97 14.10 17.55 4.74
C HIS A 97 15.32 17.49 3.83
N ASP A 98 15.25 16.70 2.76
CA ASP A 98 16.33 16.54 1.77
C ASP A 98 17.65 16.16 2.47
N ALA A 99 17.61 15.09 3.26
CA ALA A 99 18.69 14.76 4.19
C ALA A 99 20.03 14.46 3.50
N ILE A 100 20.01 14.14 2.20
CA ILE A 100 21.21 13.96 1.37
C ILE A 100 21.33 15.15 0.41
N ALA A 101 21.82 16.29 0.93
CA ALA A 101 21.84 17.57 0.21
C ALA A 101 23.19 17.93 -0.45
N SER A 102 24.26 17.22 -0.12
CA SER A 102 25.62 17.52 -0.59
C SER A 102 26.32 16.31 -1.20
N GLU A 103 27.41 16.54 -1.92
CA GLU A 103 28.24 15.46 -2.46
C GLU A 103 28.94 14.68 -1.34
N ASN A 104 29.46 15.42 -0.36
CA ASN A 104 30.09 14.89 0.84
C ASN A 104 29.42 15.47 2.09
N GLY A 105 29.12 14.59 3.05
CA GLY A 105 28.68 14.98 4.38
C GLY A 105 29.84 15.46 5.25
N ASN A 106 29.50 16.14 6.33
CA ASN A 106 30.38 16.45 7.44
C ASN A 106 30.50 15.22 8.35
N LEU A 107 31.55 14.44 8.11
CA LEU A 107 31.76 13.15 8.79
C LEU A 107 32.09 13.30 10.27
N ASP A 108 32.64 14.45 10.70
CA ASP A 108 32.81 14.76 12.11
C ASP A 108 31.44 14.87 12.81
N LEU A 109 30.47 15.55 12.18
CA LEU A 109 29.11 15.62 12.69
C LEU A 109 28.41 14.25 12.62
N ALA A 110 28.60 13.48 11.54
CA ALA A 110 27.99 12.16 11.39
C ALA A 110 28.48 11.14 12.44
N LEU A 111 29.73 11.29 12.89
CA LEU A 111 30.37 10.43 13.88
C LEU A 111 30.42 11.07 15.27
N HIS A 112 29.73 12.19 15.47
CA HIS A 112 29.72 12.90 16.73
C HIS A 112 29.22 12.00 17.88
N GLY A 113 29.89 12.12 19.03
CA GLY A 113 29.64 11.30 20.22
C GLY A 113 29.97 9.80 20.10
N SER A 114 30.37 9.30 18.92
CA SER A 114 30.65 7.87 18.71
C SER A 114 32.06 7.44 19.16
N PHE A 115 33.00 8.40 19.26
CA PHE A 115 34.43 8.17 19.47
C PHE A 115 35.11 7.29 18.40
N LEU A 116 34.47 7.10 17.26
CA LEU A 116 35.06 6.41 16.10
C LEU A 116 35.99 7.36 15.33
N PRO A 117 37.06 6.85 14.71
CA PRO A 117 37.92 7.67 13.88
C PRO A 117 37.16 8.14 12.62
N VAL A 118 37.30 9.42 12.29
CA VAL A 118 36.69 10.00 11.09
C VAL A 118 37.45 9.50 9.85
N PRO A 119 36.80 8.82 8.89
CA PRO A 119 37.46 8.34 7.69
C PRO A 119 37.75 9.49 6.72
N SER A 120 38.82 9.37 5.91
CA SER A 120 38.99 10.23 4.75
C SER A 120 37.85 10.01 3.75
N VAL A 121 37.42 11.08 3.10
CA VAL A 121 36.41 11.08 2.02
C VAL A 121 36.82 10.14 0.87
N ASP A 122 38.12 9.96 0.63
CA ASP A 122 38.64 9.08 -0.43
C ASP A 122 38.28 7.61 -0.24
N LYS A 123 37.85 7.20 0.96
CA LYS A 123 37.33 5.83 1.20
C LYS A 123 35.99 5.57 0.50
N PHE A 124 35.31 6.61 0.05
CA PHE A 124 34.01 6.53 -0.60
C PHE A 124 34.15 6.90 -2.08
N PRO A 125 34.54 5.98 -2.96
CA PRO A 125 34.68 6.29 -4.38
C PRO A 125 33.33 6.68 -5.00
N ASP A 126 33.38 7.46 -6.08
CA ASP A 126 32.20 7.81 -6.85
C ASP A 126 31.60 6.56 -7.48
N MET A 127 30.27 6.54 -7.58
CA MET A 127 29.52 5.44 -8.17
C MET A 127 28.26 6.02 -8.80
N GLU A 128 28.13 5.80 -10.10
CA GLU A 128 26.97 6.18 -10.87
C GLU A 128 26.05 4.97 -11.05
N ASP A 129 24.80 5.14 -10.63
CA ASP A 129 23.68 4.24 -10.93
C ASP A 129 22.43 5.12 -10.96
N ASP A 130 21.87 5.31 -12.16
CA ASP A 130 20.75 6.21 -12.40
C ASP A 130 19.39 5.57 -12.13
N ARG A 131 19.36 4.35 -11.57
CA ARG A 131 18.10 3.65 -11.27
C ARG A 131 17.42 4.28 -10.06
N ILE A 132 16.18 4.72 -10.30
CA ILE A 132 15.31 5.28 -9.28
C ILE A 132 14.30 4.20 -8.88
N PRO A 133 14.36 3.66 -7.65
CA PRO A 133 13.36 2.71 -7.19
C PRO A 133 11.97 3.35 -7.16
N GLY A 134 10.95 2.65 -7.68
CA GLY A 134 9.59 3.19 -7.75
C GLY A 134 9.38 4.31 -8.78
N GLU A 135 10.33 4.53 -9.70
CA GLU A 135 10.22 5.53 -10.78
C GLU A 135 8.90 5.39 -11.55
N ILE A 136 8.25 6.53 -11.83
CA ILE A 136 7.11 6.60 -12.74
C ILE A 136 7.55 7.13 -14.09
N ARG A 137 7.28 6.35 -15.15
CA ARG A 137 7.40 6.78 -16.54
C ARG A 137 6.04 7.20 -17.05
N TYR A 138 5.91 8.50 -17.31
CA TYR A 138 4.63 9.09 -17.68
C TYR A 138 4.23 8.79 -19.13
N GLY A 139 2.93 8.62 -19.34
CA GLY A 139 2.32 8.59 -20.67
C GLY A 139 2.46 9.92 -21.41
N GLY A 140 2.16 9.91 -22.71
CA GLY A 140 2.17 11.12 -23.53
C GLY A 140 0.88 11.93 -23.40
N GLY A 141 0.98 13.26 -23.51
CA GLY A 141 -0.17 14.17 -23.58
C GLY A 141 -0.48 14.88 -22.25
N THR A 142 -1.72 15.36 -22.13
CA THR A 142 -2.22 16.07 -20.94
C THR A 142 -3.56 15.52 -20.53
N ILE A 143 -3.81 15.45 -19.22
CA ILE A 143 -5.07 14.98 -18.65
C ILE A 143 -6.03 16.17 -18.53
N MET A 144 -7.19 16.08 -19.16
CA MET A 144 -8.23 17.12 -19.10
C MET A 144 -9.20 16.82 -17.95
N LEU A 145 -9.35 17.77 -17.03
CA LEU A 145 -10.24 17.62 -15.88
C LEU A 145 -11.66 18.05 -16.21
N ASN A 146 -12.64 17.44 -15.52
CA ASN A 146 -14.05 17.82 -15.50
C ASN A 146 -14.69 17.94 -16.90
N SER A 147 -14.21 17.17 -17.87
CA SER A 147 -14.66 17.22 -19.26
C SER A 147 -16.17 17.05 -19.40
N CYS A 148 -16.73 17.61 -20.49
CA CYS A 148 -18.15 17.51 -20.85
C CYS A 148 -19.13 18.15 -19.84
N ARG A 149 -18.66 19.12 -19.04
CA ARG A 149 -19.51 19.85 -18.08
C ARG A 149 -19.66 21.32 -18.45
N LYS A 150 -20.82 21.89 -18.13
CA LYS A 150 -21.04 23.35 -18.21
C LYS A 150 -20.05 24.05 -17.27
N ALA A 151 -19.39 25.08 -17.77
CA ALA A 151 -18.45 25.90 -17.03
C ALA A 151 -18.73 27.39 -17.19
N ILE A 152 -18.31 28.16 -16.19
CA ILE A 152 -18.45 29.62 -16.17
C ILE A 152 -17.27 30.24 -15.45
N VAL A 153 -16.83 31.42 -15.89
CA VAL A 153 -15.86 32.25 -15.16
C VAL A 153 -16.59 33.38 -14.43
N LEU A 154 -16.39 33.46 -13.11
CA LEU A 154 -16.96 34.51 -12.26
C LEU A 154 -15.87 35.32 -11.56
N ARG A 155 -16.12 36.61 -11.37
CA ARG A 155 -15.32 37.46 -10.49
C ARG A 155 -15.82 37.31 -9.05
N VAL A 156 -14.88 37.01 -8.14
CA VAL A 156 -15.16 36.79 -6.72
C VAL A 156 -14.29 37.72 -5.89
N THR A 157 -14.92 38.54 -5.05
CA THR A 157 -14.25 39.50 -4.17
C THR A 157 -14.46 39.13 -2.71
N ASN A 158 -13.38 39.08 -1.92
CA ASN A 158 -13.45 38.94 -0.47
C ASN A 158 -13.62 40.31 0.19
N THR A 159 -14.81 40.61 0.71
CA THR A 159 -15.10 41.84 1.46
C THR A 159 -14.93 41.67 2.97
N GLY A 160 -14.50 40.50 3.42
CA GLY A 160 -14.21 40.20 4.81
C GLY A 160 -12.86 40.72 5.28
N ASP A 161 -12.62 40.60 6.58
CA ASP A 161 -11.39 41.02 7.27
C ASP A 161 -10.38 39.89 7.48
N ARG A 162 -10.70 38.68 7.02
CA ARG A 162 -9.91 37.46 7.17
C ARG A 162 -9.76 36.72 5.84
N PRO A 163 -8.70 35.91 5.68
CA PRO A 163 -8.55 35.06 4.51
C PRO A 163 -9.66 34.01 4.44
N ILE A 164 -10.14 33.74 3.22
CA ILE A 164 -11.14 32.72 2.93
C ILE A 164 -10.55 31.75 1.90
N GLN A 165 -10.70 30.45 2.11
CA GLN A 165 -10.18 29.44 1.19
C GLN A 165 -11.27 28.43 0.85
N VAL A 166 -11.52 28.22 -0.44
CA VAL A 166 -12.62 27.40 -0.94
C VAL A 166 -12.06 26.19 -1.68
N GLY A 167 -12.43 24.99 -1.23
CA GLY A 167 -11.98 23.73 -1.83
C GLY A 167 -12.69 23.38 -3.14
N SER A 168 -12.03 22.55 -3.96
CA SER A 168 -12.47 22.12 -5.30
C SER A 168 -13.94 21.68 -5.38
N HIS A 169 -14.41 20.89 -4.41
CA HIS A 169 -15.73 20.24 -4.43
C HIS A 169 -16.78 20.92 -3.56
N TYR A 170 -16.47 22.08 -2.99
CA TYR A 170 -17.44 22.83 -2.22
C TYR A 170 -18.50 23.45 -3.14
N HIS A 171 -19.78 23.30 -2.80
CA HIS A 171 -20.90 23.94 -3.52
C HIS A 171 -20.72 25.46 -3.50
N PHE A 172 -20.44 26.07 -4.65
CA PHE A 172 -19.89 27.42 -4.67
C PHE A 172 -20.91 28.46 -4.20
N ILE A 173 -22.21 28.20 -4.39
CA ILE A 173 -23.29 29.03 -3.86
C ILE A 173 -23.32 29.06 -2.32
N GLU A 174 -22.79 28.04 -1.64
CA GLU A 174 -22.79 27.90 -0.18
C GLU A 174 -21.61 28.61 0.50
N VAL A 175 -20.69 29.22 -0.25
CA VAL A 175 -19.44 29.76 0.33
C VAL A 175 -19.71 30.95 1.24
N ASN A 176 -18.72 31.26 2.09
CA ASN A 176 -18.73 32.31 3.10
C ASN A 176 -19.48 33.58 2.64
N PRO A 177 -20.37 34.16 3.48
CA PRO A 177 -21.14 35.36 3.15
C PRO A 177 -20.30 36.57 2.72
N ALA A 178 -19.05 36.67 3.17
CA ALA A 178 -18.15 37.77 2.83
C ALA A 178 -17.52 37.66 1.42
N LEU A 179 -17.76 36.56 0.70
CA LEU A 179 -17.44 36.47 -0.72
C LEU A 179 -18.61 37.01 -1.54
N VAL A 180 -18.34 38.06 -2.32
CA VAL A 180 -19.30 38.72 -3.21
C VAL A 180 -19.03 38.30 -4.65
N PHE A 181 -20.04 37.73 -5.29
CA PHE A 181 -20.03 37.27 -6.70
C PHE A 181 -21.47 36.97 -7.16
N ASP A 182 -21.62 36.53 -8.41
CA ASP A 182 -22.92 36.12 -8.95
C ASP A 182 -23.35 34.73 -8.42
N ARG A 183 -24.01 34.71 -7.25
CA ARG A 183 -24.56 33.48 -6.63
C ARG A 183 -25.61 32.78 -7.49
N ARG A 184 -26.38 33.52 -8.30
CA ARG A 184 -27.35 32.94 -9.24
C ARG A 184 -26.63 32.05 -10.24
N LYS A 185 -25.51 32.52 -10.79
CA LYS A 185 -24.70 31.76 -11.76
C LYS A 185 -23.83 30.67 -11.14
N ALA A 186 -23.57 30.75 -9.83
CA ALA A 186 -22.86 29.71 -9.08
C ALA A 186 -23.75 28.53 -8.62
N HIS A 187 -25.06 28.58 -8.89
CA HIS A 187 -26.01 27.55 -8.52
C HIS A 187 -25.70 26.19 -9.19
N GLY A 188 -25.53 25.15 -8.37
CA GLY A 188 -25.12 23.83 -8.83
C GLY A 188 -23.67 23.78 -9.35
N MET A 189 -22.84 24.78 -9.05
CA MET A 189 -21.46 24.85 -9.53
C MET A 189 -20.47 24.61 -8.38
N ARG A 190 -19.28 24.13 -8.73
CA ARG A 190 -18.10 24.01 -7.87
C ARG A 190 -16.86 24.54 -8.59
N LEU A 191 -15.74 24.71 -7.90
CA LEU A 191 -14.50 25.17 -8.56
C LEU A 191 -14.01 24.15 -9.60
N ASN A 192 -13.65 24.64 -10.79
CA ASN A 192 -12.97 23.86 -11.82
C ASN A 192 -11.45 23.95 -11.59
N ILE A 193 -10.96 23.19 -10.61
CA ILE A 193 -9.54 23.08 -10.23
C ILE A 193 -9.25 21.60 -9.91
N PRO A 194 -7.97 21.18 -9.81
CA PRO A 194 -7.62 19.82 -9.44
C PRO A 194 -8.29 19.38 -8.13
N ALA A 195 -8.82 18.16 -8.09
CA ALA A 195 -9.46 17.58 -6.92
C ALA A 195 -8.55 17.69 -5.68
N GLY A 196 -9.15 18.04 -4.54
CA GLY A 196 -8.42 18.23 -3.28
C GLY A 196 -7.66 19.56 -3.14
N THR A 197 -7.55 20.38 -4.19
CA THR A 197 -6.97 21.73 -4.08
C THR A 197 -8.01 22.77 -3.69
N ALA A 198 -7.56 24.01 -3.46
CA ALA A 198 -8.41 25.12 -3.06
C ALA A 198 -7.94 26.46 -3.66
N THR A 199 -8.88 27.39 -3.82
CA THR A 199 -8.58 28.79 -4.15
C THR A 199 -8.64 29.64 -2.88
N ARG A 200 -7.57 30.38 -2.59
CA ARG A 200 -7.49 31.30 -1.44
C ARG A 200 -7.79 32.75 -1.86
N PHE A 201 -8.48 33.48 -0.99
CA PHE A 201 -8.87 34.88 -1.14
C PHE A 201 -8.41 35.65 0.10
N GLU A 202 -7.39 36.49 -0.03
CA GLU A 202 -6.98 37.42 1.02
C GLU A 202 -8.02 38.55 1.20
N PRO A 203 -8.07 39.24 2.36
CA PRO A 203 -8.97 40.38 2.56
C PRO A 203 -8.84 41.44 1.46
N GLY A 204 -9.95 41.82 0.84
CA GLY A 204 -10.01 42.78 -0.27
C GLY A 204 -9.60 42.23 -1.65
N GLU A 205 -9.13 40.98 -1.72
CA GLU A 205 -8.68 40.37 -2.97
C GLU A 205 -9.87 40.05 -3.90
N THR A 206 -9.66 40.25 -5.20
CA THR A 206 -10.61 39.86 -6.24
C THR A 206 -9.94 38.92 -7.23
N LYS A 207 -10.52 37.73 -7.45
CA LYS A 207 -10.04 36.75 -8.43
C LYS A 207 -11.13 36.39 -9.42
N ARG A 208 -10.71 36.04 -10.65
CA ARG A 208 -11.57 35.31 -11.57
C ARG A 208 -11.38 33.82 -11.31
N VAL A 209 -12.47 33.11 -11.10
CA VAL A 209 -12.46 31.66 -10.88
C VAL A 209 -13.30 30.97 -11.95
N SER A 210 -12.80 29.84 -12.44
CA SER A 210 -13.58 28.94 -13.29
C SER A 210 -14.38 28.01 -12.39
N LEU A 211 -15.68 27.93 -12.63
CA LEU A 211 -16.59 27.00 -11.98
C LEU A 211 -17.10 25.99 -12.99
N VAL A 212 -17.45 24.80 -12.51
CA VAL A 212 -18.00 23.71 -13.29
C VAL A 212 -19.24 23.13 -12.61
N ARG A 213 -20.23 22.71 -13.39
CA ARG A 213 -21.45 22.07 -12.89
C ARG A 213 -21.11 20.80 -12.10
N ILE A 214 -21.81 20.58 -10.98
CA ILE A 214 -21.75 19.29 -10.30
C ILE A 214 -22.29 18.17 -11.22
N GLY A 215 -21.75 16.98 -11.08
CA GLY A 215 -22.16 15.80 -11.84
C GLY A 215 -23.25 15.00 -11.14
N GLY A 216 -23.38 13.73 -11.51
CA GLY A 216 -24.26 12.78 -10.81
C GLY A 216 -25.73 13.18 -10.87
N LYS A 217 -26.45 13.04 -9.75
CA LYS A 217 -27.87 13.43 -9.62
C LYS A 217 -28.09 14.94 -9.53
N GLN A 218 -27.02 15.73 -9.46
CA GLN A 218 -27.03 17.19 -9.25
C GLN A 218 -27.88 17.60 -8.04
N VAL A 219 -27.48 17.14 -6.85
CA VAL A 219 -28.15 17.51 -5.58
C VAL A 219 -27.16 18.25 -4.68
N ILE A 220 -27.55 19.43 -4.21
CA ILE A 220 -26.78 20.23 -3.25
C ILE A 220 -27.20 19.83 -1.83
N ARG A 221 -26.22 19.61 -0.96
CA ARG A 221 -26.39 19.28 0.45
C ARG A 221 -25.30 19.96 1.28
N GLY A 222 -25.60 20.24 2.56
CA GLY A 222 -24.64 20.76 3.53
C GLY A 222 -24.29 22.23 3.34
N GLY A 223 -23.06 22.62 3.67
CA GLY A 223 -22.60 24.00 3.55
C GLY A 223 -23.25 24.93 4.58
N ASN A 224 -23.85 26.03 4.12
CA ASN A 224 -24.64 26.94 4.97
C ASN A 224 -26.14 26.62 4.89
N CYS A 225 -26.53 25.55 4.18
CA CYS A 225 -27.92 25.20 3.89
C CYS A 225 -28.68 26.36 3.23
N ILE A 226 -28.01 27.13 2.38
CA ILE A 226 -28.67 28.20 1.61
C ILE A 226 -29.67 27.58 0.65
N ILE A 227 -29.25 26.53 -0.05
CA ILE A 227 -30.10 25.68 -0.88
C ILE A 227 -29.77 24.21 -0.62
N ASP A 228 -30.78 23.46 -0.21
CA ASP A 228 -30.71 22.01 -0.04
C ASP A 228 -31.67 21.34 -1.03
N GLY A 229 -31.18 20.37 -1.79
CA GLY A 229 -31.98 19.61 -2.74
C GLY A 229 -31.46 19.63 -4.19
N PRO A 230 -32.27 19.13 -5.13
CA PRO A 230 -31.88 19.00 -6.53
C PRO A 230 -31.66 20.37 -7.17
N VAL A 231 -30.65 20.45 -8.04
CA VAL A 231 -30.36 21.65 -8.84
C VAL A 231 -31.47 21.84 -9.87
N ASP A 232 -32.30 22.85 -9.64
CA ASP A 232 -33.35 23.31 -10.56
C ASP A 232 -33.13 24.79 -10.91
N ASP A 233 -32.63 25.03 -12.12
CA ASP A 233 -32.37 26.39 -12.61
C ASP A 233 -33.66 27.21 -12.79
N THR A 234 -34.84 26.58 -12.86
CA THR A 234 -36.11 27.30 -12.98
C THR A 234 -36.53 27.96 -11.67
N ASN A 235 -36.07 27.44 -10.53
CA ASN A 235 -36.43 27.92 -9.20
C ASN A 235 -35.40 28.91 -8.62
N ILE A 236 -34.36 29.26 -9.37
CA ILE A 236 -33.24 30.06 -8.87
C ILE A 236 -33.67 31.46 -8.40
N THR A 237 -34.73 32.03 -8.98
CA THR A 237 -35.26 33.32 -8.51
C THR A 237 -35.81 33.22 -7.10
N ALA A 238 -36.57 32.16 -6.78
CA ALA A 238 -37.07 31.94 -5.43
C ALA A 238 -35.94 31.67 -4.43
N VAL A 239 -34.88 30.97 -4.86
CA VAL A 239 -33.67 30.74 -4.06
C VAL A 239 -32.97 32.06 -3.73
N MET A 240 -32.81 32.95 -4.71
CA MET A 240 -32.20 34.27 -4.50
C MET A 240 -33.04 35.20 -3.61
N GLU A 241 -34.35 34.97 -3.52
CA GLU A 241 -35.30 35.70 -2.67
C GLU A 241 -35.50 35.07 -1.28
N ALA A 242 -34.94 33.88 -1.03
CA ALA A 242 -35.11 33.16 0.22
C ALA A 242 -34.43 33.86 1.41
N GLU A 243 -34.99 33.72 2.61
CA GLU A 243 -34.40 34.26 3.85
C GLU A 243 -32.99 33.73 4.11
N SER A 244 -32.69 32.50 3.67
CA SER A 244 -31.36 31.87 3.78
C SER A 244 -30.26 32.61 3.01
N MET A 245 -30.62 33.41 1.99
CA MET A 245 -29.68 34.25 1.23
C MET A 245 -29.40 35.59 1.91
N VAL A 246 -30.18 35.98 2.92
CA VAL A 246 -30.02 37.29 3.58
C VAL A 246 -28.66 37.36 4.26
N GLY A 247 -27.85 38.33 3.85
CA GLY A 247 -26.50 38.55 4.38
C GLY A 247 -25.38 37.86 3.60
N PHE A 248 -25.70 37.05 2.58
CA PHE A 248 -24.71 36.48 1.67
C PHE A 248 -24.39 37.46 0.53
N GLY A 249 -23.10 37.75 0.35
CA GLY A 249 -22.60 38.64 -0.68
C GLY A 249 -23.02 38.19 -2.08
N HIS A 250 -23.74 39.05 -2.79
CA HIS A 250 -24.19 38.84 -4.15
C HIS A 250 -23.98 40.09 -5.01
N SER A 251 -23.45 39.91 -6.22
CA SER A 251 -23.42 40.93 -7.26
C SER A 251 -23.63 40.26 -8.61
N GLU A 252 -24.63 40.70 -9.36
CA GLU A 252 -24.90 40.20 -10.71
C GLU A 252 -23.75 40.57 -11.65
N GLU A 253 -23.31 39.63 -12.48
CA GLU A 253 -22.24 39.85 -13.48
C GLU A 253 -22.83 39.55 -14.86
N ALA A 254 -23.20 40.59 -15.63
CA ALA A 254 -23.90 40.42 -16.91
C ALA A 254 -23.05 39.68 -17.96
N ASP A 255 -21.78 40.06 -18.10
CA ASP A 255 -20.87 39.56 -19.14
C ASP A 255 -19.93 38.47 -18.59
N THR A 256 -20.43 37.24 -18.48
CA THR A 256 -19.64 36.07 -18.04
C THR A 256 -19.29 35.16 -19.21
N SER A 257 -18.06 34.65 -19.24
CA SER A 257 -17.67 33.58 -20.16
C SER A 257 -18.29 32.26 -19.70
N GLU A 258 -19.26 31.75 -20.46
CA GLU A 258 -19.95 30.48 -20.25
C GLU A 258 -19.67 29.52 -21.42
N GLY A 259 -19.54 28.23 -21.14
CA GLY A 259 -19.30 27.23 -22.18
C GLY A 259 -19.32 25.80 -21.64
N VAL A 260 -18.78 24.86 -22.42
CA VAL A 260 -18.66 23.44 -22.06
C VAL A 260 -17.19 23.03 -22.13
N ILE A 261 -16.70 22.37 -21.08
CA ILE A 261 -15.31 21.93 -21.00
C ILE A 261 -15.05 20.85 -22.07
N GLY A 262 -14.07 21.11 -22.94
CA GLY A 262 -13.70 20.25 -24.06
C GLY A 262 -14.14 20.81 -25.41
N GLU A 263 -15.16 21.66 -25.44
CA GLU A 263 -15.56 22.44 -26.62
C GLU A 263 -14.89 23.82 -26.64
N ASP A 264 -14.79 24.45 -25.46
CA ASP A 264 -14.10 25.72 -25.27
C ASP A 264 -12.71 25.50 -24.65
N PRO A 265 -11.61 25.81 -25.38
CA PRO A 265 -10.25 25.64 -24.87
C PRO A 265 -9.92 26.59 -23.72
N ASP A 266 -10.59 27.74 -23.60
CA ASP A 266 -10.29 28.74 -22.56
C ASP A 266 -10.88 28.35 -21.18
N LEU A 267 -11.80 27.38 -21.15
CA LEU A 267 -12.42 26.86 -19.93
C LEU A 267 -11.78 25.54 -19.44
N ALA A 268 -10.93 24.92 -20.25
CA ALA A 268 -10.35 23.62 -19.97
C ALA A 268 -9.19 23.71 -18.96
N ILE A 269 -9.25 22.91 -17.91
CA ILE A 269 -8.12 22.70 -17.00
C ILE A 269 -7.42 21.41 -17.39
N ARG A 270 -6.12 21.52 -17.65
CA ARG A 270 -5.27 20.40 -18.06
C ARG A 270 -4.13 20.22 -17.06
N MET A 271 -3.78 18.98 -16.79
CA MET A 271 -2.62 18.59 -15.97
C MET A 271 -1.64 17.79 -16.81
N SER A 272 -0.34 17.91 -16.52
CA SER A 272 0.63 16.91 -16.96
C SER A 272 0.41 15.61 -16.19
N HIS A 273 0.81 14.49 -16.78
CA HIS A 273 0.80 13.20 -16.10
C HIS A 273 1.62 13.23 -14.81
N GLU A 274 2.77 13.89 -14.80
CA GLU A 274 3.60 14.08 -13.60
C GLU A 274 2.85 14.79 -12.47
N ALA A 275 2.20 15.92 -12.76
CA ALA A 275 1.44 16.66 -11.75
C ALA A 275 0.26 15.84 -11.22
N TYR A 276 -0.39 15.06 -12.09
CA TYR A 276 -1.49 14.19 -11.71
C TYR A 276 -1.01 13.02 -10.84
N ALA A 277 0.05 12.33 -11.24
CA ALA A 277 0.62 11.20 -10.52
C ALA A 277 1.10 11.59 -9.12
N ASN A 278 1.71 12.77 -8.98
CA ASN A 278 2.13 13.32 -7.69
C ASN A 278 0.97 13.62 -6.74
N MET A 279 -0.25 13.81 -7.26
CA MET A 279 -1.44 14.13 -6.46
C MET A 279 -2.32 12.91 -6.19
N TYR A 280 -2.49 12.03 -7.17
CA TYR A 280 -3.49 10.97 -7.14
C TYR A 280 -2.88 9.59 -7.40
N GLY A 281 -1.57 9.47 -7.61
CA GLY A 281 -0.95 8.27 -8.21
C GLY A 281 -1.13 8.20 -9.73
N PRO A 282 -0.34 7.37 -10.42
CA PRO A 282 -0.35 7.28 -11.88
C PRO A 282 -1.71 6.85 -12.43
N THR A 283 -1.90 7.08 -13.73
CA THR A 283 -3.12 6.75 -14.48
C THR A 283 -2.80 5.98 -15.77
N THR A 284 -3.81 5.67 -16.58
CA THR A 284 -3.71 4.83 -17.77
C THR A 284 -2.54 5.24 -18.67
N GLY A 285 -1.69 4.27 -19.03
CA GLY A 285 -0.52 4.44 -19.88
C GLY A 285 0.76 4.87 -19.14
N ASP A 286 0.68 5.32 -17.90
CA ASP A 286 1.85 5.51 -17.04
C ASP A 286 2.43 4.14 -16.64
N LYS A 287 3.73 4.09 -16.33
CA LYS A 287 4.42 2.88 -15.87
C LYS A 287 5.14 3.10 -14.56
N ILE A 288 5.12 2.11 -13.67
CA ILE A 288 5.78 2.15 -12.37
C ILE A 288 6.88 1.09 -12.33
N ARG A 289 8.10 1.46 -11.92
CA ARG A 289 9.14 0.48 -11.59
C ARG A 289 8.79 -0.24 -10.29
N LEU A 290 8.82 -1.57 -10.28
CA LEU A 290 8.55 -2.34 -9.06
C LEU A 290 9.79 -2.37 -8.16
N GLY A 291 9.81 -1.56 -7.10
CA GLY A 291 10.96 -1.41 -6.23
C GLY A 291 12.21 -0.98 -7.01
N ASP A 292 13.33 -1.63 -6.74
CA ASP A 292 14.61 -1.47 -7.44
C ASP A 292 14.85 -2.53 -8.53
N THR A 293 13.79 -3.24 -8.96
CA THR A 293 13.86 -4.23 -10.03
C THR A 293 13.86 -3.59 -11.43
N GLU A 294 14.06 -4.39 -12.47
CA GLU A 294 13.91 -3.96 -13.88
C GLU A 294 12.50 -4.15 -14.44
N LEU A 295 11.52 -4.47 -13.57
CA LEU A 295 10.13 -4.66 -13.97
C LEU A 295 9.37 -3.33 -13.95
N TYR A 296 8.61 -3.08 -15.02
CA TYR A 296 7.72 -1.94 -15.15
C TYR A 296 6.28 -2.40 -15.33
N ALA A 297 5.41 -1.98 -14.41
CA ALA A 297 3.97 -2.21 -14.46
C ALA A 297 3.29 -1.02 -15.15
N GLU A 298 2.63 -1.24 -16.29
CA GLU A 298 1.85 -0.23 -16.99
C GLU A 298 0.40 -0.24 -16.49
N ILE A 299 -0.17 0.94 -16.24
CA ILE A 299 -1.58 1.06 -15.85
C ILE A 299 -2.45 0.83 -17.09
N GLU A 300 -3.15 -0.31 -17.12
CA GLU A 300 -3.96 -0.77 -18.26
C GLU A 300 -5.29 -0.02 -18.36
N SER A 301 -5.85 0.39 -17.22
CA SER A 301 -7.08 1.18 -17.16
C SER A 301 -7.20 1.97 -15.85
N ASP A 302 -8.01 3.02 -15.85
CA ASP A 302 -8.33 3.85 -14.69
C ASP A 302 -9.85 4.06 -14.62
N PHE A 303 -10.43 3.80 -13.44
CA PHE A 303 -11.86 4.01 -13.17
C PHE A 303 -12.18 5.46 -12.80
N ALA A 304 -11.17 6.30 -12.55
CA ALA A 304 -11.36 7.70 -12.20
C ALA A 304 -12.08 8.47 -13.32
N VAL A 305 -12.93 9.41 -12.90
CA VAL A 305 -13.43 10.49 -13.76
C VAL A 305 -12.59 11.72 -13.44
N TYR A 306 -11.68 12.11 -14.35
CA TYR A 306 -10.66 13.10 -14.04
C TYR A 306 -11.24 14.42 -13.52
N GLY A 307 -10.82 14.84 -12.32
CA GLY A 307 -11.33 15.99 -11.58
C GLY A 307 -12.35 15.67 -10.48
N ASP A 308 -12.81 14.42 -10.37
CA ASP A 308 -13.66 13.89 -9.30
C ASP A 308 -12.92 12.81 -8.45
N GLU A 309 -11.58 12.89 -8.37
CA GLU A 309 -10.77 11.97 -7.55
C GLU A 309 -11.14 12.07 -6.07
N CYS A 310 -11.26 10.92 -5.42
CA CYS A 310 -11.60 10.82 -4.00
C CYS A 310 -10.35 11.11 -3.16
N VAL A 311 -10.20 12.33 -2.64
CA VAL A 311 -9.05 12.70 -1.79
C VAL A 311 -9.53 13.24 -0.45
N PHE A 312 -9.00 12.67 0.65
CA PHE A 312 -9.33 13.05 2.02
C PHE A 312 -8.35 14.08 2.61
N GLY A 313 -8.87 14.98 3.45
CA GLY A 313 -8.09 15.97 4.20
C GLY A 313 -8.77 17.33 4.34
N GLY A 314 -8.13 18.22 5.09
CA GLY A 314 -8.62 19.59 5.32
C GLY A 314 -8.84 20.35 4.02
N GLY A 315 -10.11 20.71 3.74
CA GLY A 315 -10.48 21.44 2.52
C GLY A 315 -10.54 20.61 1.23
N LYS A 316 -10.38 19.28 1.30
CA LYS A 316 -10.36 18.41 0.11
C LYS A 316 -11.76 17.92 -0.30
N VAL A 317 -11.84 16.76 -0.97
CA VAL A 317 -13.03 16.25 -1.66
C VAL A 317 -13.98 15.52 -0.73
N ILE A 318 -13.47 14.57 0.05
CA ILE A 318 -14.29 13.72 0.94
C ILE A 318 -14.68 14.52 2.18
N ARG A 319 -15.79 15.26 2.06
CA ARG A 319 -16.41 16.09 3.09
C ARG A 319 -17.92 16.09 2.89
N ASP A 320 -18.65 16.39 3.96
CA ASP A 320 -20.11 16.45 4.00
C ASP A 320 -20.71 17.21 2.81
N GLY A 321 -21.59 16.54 2.07
CA GLY A 321 -22.34 17.09 0.92
C GLY A 321 -21.51 17.16 -0.37
N MET A 322 -20.23 16.84 -0.29
CA MET A 322 -19.26 16.92 -1.39
C MET A 322 -18.94 15.51 -1.88
N GLY A 323 -17.70 15.03 -1.76
CA GLY A 323 -17.35 13.64 -2.04
C GLY A 323 -17.89 12.64 -1.00
N GLN A 324 -18.28 13.11 0.19
CA GLN A 324 -19.03 12.32 1.17
C GLN A 324 -20.53 12.62 1.01
N ALA A 325 -21.33 11.60 0.78
CA ALA A 325 -22.77 11.72 0.59
C ALA A 325 -23.50 11.94 1.92
N CYS A 326 -24.43 12.90 1.94
CA CYS A 326 -25.39 13.12 3.03
C CYS A 326 -26.70 12.45 2.63
N MET A 327 -27.41 11.76 3.53
CA MET A 327 -28.71 11.10 3.26
C MET A 327 -28.67 9.68 2.68
N TYR A 328 -27.53 8.99 2.74
CA TYR A 328 -27.45 7.55 2.47
C TYR A 328 -27.31 6.77 3.78
N ALA A 329 -28.05 5.68 3.92
CA ALA A 329 -27.96 4.84 5.11
C ALA A 329 -26.62 4.08 5.12
N ALA A 330 -26.12 3.71 6.31
CA ALA A 330 -24.90 2.91 6.43
C ALA A 330 -24.96 1.59 5.64
N ALA A 331 -26.17 1.03 5.44
CA ALA A 331 -26.38 -0.15 4.60
C ALA A 331 -26.03 0.06 3.12
N GLU A 332 -26.09 1.30 2.62
CA GLU A 332 -25.79 1.67 1.23
C GLU A 332 -24.33 2.13 1.03
N CYS A 333 -23.66 2.51 2.11
CA CYS A 333 -22.28 3.01 2.09
C CYS A 333 -21.28 1.87 2.32
N VAL A 334 -20.04 2.06 1.86
CA VAL A 334 -18.92 1.19 2.27
C VAL A 334 -18.46 1.54 3.68
N ASP A 335 -17.93 0.57 4.42
CA ASP A 335 -17.39 0.79 5.76
C ASP A 335 -16.03 1.48 5.68
N THR A 336 -15.20 1.09 4.70
CA THR A 336 -13.92 1.71 4.40
C THR A 336 -13.75 1.84 2.89
N VAL A 337 -13.13 2.92 2.44
CA VAL A 337 -12.68 3.10 1.06
C VAL A 337 -11.15 3.25 1.02
N ILE A 338 -10.48 2.50 0.14
CA ILE A 338 -9.09 2.77 -0.23
C ILE A 338 -9.12 3.61 -1.50
N THR A 339 -8.67 4.86 -1.45
CA THR A 339 -8.80 5.80 -2.55
C THR A 339 -7.63 5.75 -3.52
N ASN A 340 -7.89 5.89 -4.82
CA ASN A 340 -6.88 6.06 -5.87
C ASN A 340 -5.74 5.00 -5.81
N ALA A 341 -6.06 3.73 -5.59
CA ALA A 341 -5.08 2.66 -5.49
C ALA A 341 -4.67 2.14 -6.87
N VAL A 342 -3.36 1.98 -7.10
CA VAL A 342 -2.88 1.15 -8.21
C VAL A 342 -2.99 -0.31 -7.77
N VAL A 343 -3.88 -1.07 -8.39
CA VAL A 343 -4.07 -2.49 -8.12
C VAL A 343 -3.16 -3.28 -9.05
N ILE A 344 -2.29 -4.13 -8.47
CA ILE A 344 -1.54 -5.15 -9.21
C ILE A 344 -2.08 -6.51 -8.77
N ASP A 345 -2.76 -7.17 -9.69
CA ASP A 345 -3.33 -8.50 -9.48
C ASP A 345 -3.15 -9.36 -10.74
N TYR A 346 -3.32 -10.69 -10.60
CA TYR A 346 -3.27 -11.58 -11.77
C TYR A 346 -4.38 -11.28 -12.80
N THR A 347 -5.47 -10.63 -12.39
CA THR A 347 -6.56 -10.20 -13.27
C THR A 347 -6.25 -8.95 -14.09
N GLY A 348 -5.21 -8.18 -13.73
CA GLY A 348 -4.80 -6.99 -14.46
C GLY A 348 -4.07 -5.96 -13.58
N ILE A 349 -3.58 -4.90 -14.22
CA ILE A 349 -2.94 -3.75 -13.57
C ILE A 349 -3.77 -2.50 -13.84
N PHE A 350 -4.50 -2.01 -12.86
CA PHE A 350 -5.45 -0.91 -13.05
C PHE A 350 -5.52 0.03 -11.86
N LYS A 351 -6.12 1.19 -12.06
CA LYS A 351 -6.28 2.23 -11.04
C LYS A 351 -7.74 2.33 -10.62
N ALA A 352 -8.03 2.19 -9.33
CA ALA A 352 -9.39 2.23 -8.80
C ALA A 352 -9.45 2.65 -7.33
N ASP A 353 -10.63 3.07 -6.89
CA ASP A 353 -11.01 3.03 -5.48
C ASP A 353 -11.47 1.60 -5.10
N ILE A 354 -11.21 1.18 -3.86
CA ILE A 354 -11.57 -0.15 -3.33
C ILE A 354 -12.57 0.04 -2.18
N GLY A 355 -13.75 -0.56 -2.32
CA GLY A 355 -14.81 -0.49 -1.31
C GLY A 355 -14.84 -1.73 -0.44
N ILE A 356 -14.73 -1.54 0.87
CA ILE A 356 -14.75 -2.60 1.87
C ILE A 356 -16.01 -2.49 2.71
N LYS A 357 -16.72 -3.61 2.89
CA LYS A 357 -17.88 -3.71 3.77
C LYS A 357 -17.92 -5.08 4.45
N ASP A 358 -18.19 -5.09 5.75
CA ASP A 358 -18.25 -6.31 6.57
C ASP A 358 -16.99 -7.20 6.41
N GLY A 359 -15.82 -6.56 6.26
CA GLY A 359 -14.53 -7.24 6.07
C GLY A 359 -14.27 -7.79 4.66
N LEU A 360 -15.15 -7.53 3.69
CA LEU A 360 -15.04 -8.03 2.32
C LEU A 360 -14.83 -6.90 1.32
N ILE A 361 -14.14 -7.19 0.22
CA ILE A 361 -14.10 -6.32 -0.96
C ILE A 361 -15.46 -6.44 -1.66
N VAL A 362 -16.26 -5.38 -1.62
CA VAL A 362 -17.60 -5.37 -2.23
C VAL A 362 -17.65 -4.67 -3.57
N SER A 363 -16.63 -3.87 -3.89
CA SER A 363 -16.55 -3.16 -5.18
C SER A 363 -15.13 -2.66 -5.47
N LEU A 364 -14.81 -2.61 -6.76
CA LEU A 364 -13.63 -1.98 -7.34
C LEU A 364 -14.13 -1.01 -8.42
N GLY A 365 -13.74 0.26 -8.35
CA GLY A 365 -14.18 1.23 -9.35
C GLY A 365 -14.06 2.66 -8.88
N LYS A 366 -15.07 3.48 -9.16
CA LYS A 366 -15.11 4.90 -8.76
C LYS A 366 -16.00 5.08 -7.54
N ALA A 367 -15.40 5.51 -6.44
CA ALA A 367 -16.11 5.84 -5.21
C ALA A 367 -16.58 7.30 -5.19
N GLY A 368 -17.30 7.68 -4.13
CA GLY A 368 -17.63 9.07 -3.83
C GLY A 368 -19.11 9.28 -3.58
N ASN A 369 -19.61 10.42 -4.04
CA ASN A 369 -20.99 10.83 -3.83
C ASN A 369 -21.76 10.86 -5.16
N PRO A 370 -22.74 9.96 -5.38
CA PRO A 370 -23.56 9.95 -6.60
C PRO A 370 -24.40 11.22 -6.79
N ASP A 371 -24.58 12.04 -5.75
CA ASP A 371 -25.33 13.29 -5.84
C ASP A 371 -24.58 14.37 -6.64
N ILE A 372 -23.24 14.30 -6.67
CA ILE A 372 -22.41 15.35 -7.29
C ILE A 372 -21.34 14.81 -8.26
N MET A 373 -21.16 13.49 -8.35
CA MET A 373 -20.14 12.83 -9.17
C MET A 373 -20.77 11.83 -10.14
N HIS A 374 -20.25 11.78 -11.37
CA HIS A 374 -20.66 10.74 -12.33
C HIS A 374 -19.94 9.41 -12.01
N GLY A 375 -20.65 8.29 -12.19
CA GLY A 375 -20.08 6.94 -12.03
C GLY A 375 -19.79 6.51 -10.59
N ALA A 376 -20.12 7.33 -9.58
CA ALA A 376 -19.89 7.01 -8.17
C ALA A 376 -20.93 6.01 -7.63
N HIS A 377 -20.76 4.73 -7.97
CA HIS A 377 -21.63 3.64 -7.52
C HIS A 377 -21.22 3.09 -6.15
N MET A 378 -19.98 3.33 -5.72
CA MET A 378 -19.45 2.99 -4.40
C MET A 378 -19.56 4.20 -3.48
N ILE A 379 -20.55 4.20 -2.60
CA ILE A 379 -20.95 5.40 -1.84
C ILE A 379 -20.06 5.58 -0.61
N ILE A 380 -19.44 6.75 -0.51
CA ILE A 380 -18.76 7.22 0.71
C ILE A 380 -19.76 8.01 1.53
N GLY A 381 -20.12 7.52 2.72
CA GLY A 381 -21.09 8.15 3.62
C GLY A 381 -20.47 8.62 4.93
N VAL A 382 -21.33 9.05 5.86
CA VAL A 382 -20.90 9.51 7.20
C VAL A 382 -20.25 8.41 8.05
N SER A 383 -20.52 7.14 7.74
CA SER A 383 -19.99 5.97 8.44
C SER A 383 -18.79 5.32 7.74
N THR A 384 -18.22 5.97 6.73
CA THR A 384 -17.13 5.42 5.91
C THR A 384 -15.78 5.94 6.38
N GLU A 385 -14.84 5.04 6.69
CA GLU A 385 -13.42 5.35 6.90
C GLU A 385 -12.66 5.47 5.57
N VAL A 386 -11.56 6.21 5.56
CA VAL A 386 -10.71 6.42 4.38
C VAL A 386 -9.28 5.95 4.61
N ILE A 387 -8.77 5.12 3.70
CA ILE A 387 -7.35 4.80 3.55
C ILE A 387 -6.87 5.46 2.25
N ALA A 388 -5.85 6.32 2.34
CA ALA A 388 -5.26 6.97 1.17
C ALA A 388 -4.36 6.00 0.40
N GLY A 389 -4.78 5.60 -0.81
CA GLY A 389 -4.01 4.75 -1.73
C GLY A 389 -3.31 5.54 -2.85
N GLU A 390 -3.53 6.85 -2.96
CA GLU A 390 -2.83 7.69 -3.93
C GLU A 390 -1.30 7.57 -3.79
N GLY A 391 -0.64 7.21 -4.90
CA GLY A 391 0.81 6.97 -4.94
C GLY A 391 1.26 5.60 -4.43
N MET A 392 0.33 4.75 -3.98
CA MET A 392 0.61 3.41 -3.46
C MET A 392 0.16 2.32 -4.43
N ILE A 393 0.80 1.16 -4.34
CA ILE A 393 0.36 -0.09 -4.96
C ILE A 393 -0.39 -0.91 -3.91
N VAL A 394 -1.53 -1.49 -4.30
CA VAL A 394 -2.31 -2.44 -3.52
C VAL A 394 -2.31 -3.79 -4.22
N THR A 395 -2.04 -4.85 -3.46
CA THR A 395 -2.09 -6.23 -3.92
C THR A 395 -3.01 -7.03 -3.00
N ALA A 396 -3.40 -8.24 -3.42
CA ALA A 396 -3.89 -9.23 -2.47
C ALA A 396 -2.79 -9.53 -1.43
N GLY A 397 -3.20 -9.95 -0.23
CA GLY A 397 -2.26 -10.50 0.74
C GLY A 397 -1.71 -11.84 0.23
N ALA A 398 -0.41 -12.07 0.40
CA ALA A 398 0.21 -13.29 -0.09
C ALA A 398 -0.30 -14.55 0.65
N ILE A 399 -0.25 -15.69 -0.04
CA ILE A 399 -0.62 -17.01 0.47
C ILE A 399 0.63 -17.89 0.43
N ASP A 400 1.18 -18.23 1.60
CA ASP A 400 2.23 -19.24 1.69
C ASP A 400 1.60 -20.60 1.97
N CYS A 401 1.82 -21.53 1.06
CA CYS A 401 1.23 -22.87 1.13
C CYS A 401 2.24 -23.99 1.44
N HIS A 402 3.46 -23.65 1.88
CA HIS A 402 4.45 -24.62 2.35
C HIS A 402 5.00 -24.23 3.73
N VAL A 403 4.10 -23.98 4.67
CA VAL A 403 4.50 -23.51 6.01
C VAL A 403 4.79 -24.68 6.94
N HIS A 404 5.97 -24.69 7.55
CA HIS A 404 6.26 -25.54 8.69
C HIS A 404 5.95 -24.75 9.97
N PHE A 405 4.95 -25.16 10.75
CA PHE A 405 4.58 -24.47 11.99
C PHE A 405 5.54 -24.81 13.15
N ILE A 406 6.82 -24.46 12.97
CA ILE A 406 7.92 -24.73 13.90
C ILE A 406 7.84 -23.84 15.14
N CYS A 407 7.48 -22.57 14.97
CA CYS A 407 7.37 -21.60 16.04
C CYS A 407 6.35 -20.51 15.68
N PRO A 408 5.73 -19.81 16.66
CA PRO A 408 4.77 -18.74 16.35
C PRO A 408 5.41 -17.49 15.75
N GLN A 409 6.72 -17.26 15.96
CA GLN A 409 7.42 -16.08 15.47
C GLN A 409 7.35 -15.95 13.94
N LEU A 410 7.38 -17.08 13.21
CA LEU A 410 7.27 -17.07 11.76
C LEU A 410 5.92 -16.51 11.26
N ALA A 411 4.84 -16.59 12.06
CA ALA A 411 3.57 -15.98 11.68
C ALA A 411 3.63 -14.44 11.73
N HIS A 412 4.39 -13.89 12.70
CA HIS A 412 4.65 -12.46 12.76
C HIS A 412 5.55 -11.99 11.61
N GLU A 413 6.56 -12.78 11.24
CA GLU A 413 7.43 -12.50 10.09
C GLU A 413 6.66 -12.63 8.75
N ALA A 414 5.73 -13.57 8.67
CA ALA A 414 4.89 -13.74 7.49
C ALA A 414 3.99 -12.52 7.28
N ILE A 415 3.23 -12.10 8.30
CA ILE A 415 2.34 -10.94 8.16
C ILE A 415 3.10 -9.62 7.98
N SER A 416 4.27 -9.46 8.62
CA SER A 416 5.10 -8.26 8.43
C SER A 416 5.65 -8.13 7.00
N SER A 417 5.78 -9.25 6.28
CA SER A 417 6.21 -9.29 4.87
C SER A 417 5.04 -9.26 3.87
N GLY A 418 3.78 -9.20 4.34
CA GLY A 418 2.58 -9.11 3.50
C GLY A 418 1.87 -10.44 3.25
N ILE A 419 2.23 -11.53 3.92
CA ILE A 419 1.51 -12.80 3.88
C ILE A 419 0.32 -12.77 4.84
N THR A 420 -0.87 -13.10 4.35
CA THR A 420 -2.11 -13.08 5.15
C THR A 420 -2.75 -14.47 5.31
N THR A 421 -2.22 -15.48 4.62
CA THR A 421 -2.70 -16.86 4.69
C THR A 421 -1.53 -17.83 4.78
N LEU A 422 -1.57 -18.73 5.76
CA LEU A 422 -0.57 -19.77 5.98
C LEU A 422 -1.22 -21.15 5.86
N VAL A 423 -0.77 -21.93 4.89
CA VAL A 423 -1.15 -23.33 4.70
C VAL A 423 0.08 -24.22 4.87
N GLY A 424 -0.04 -25.23 5.73
CA GLY A 424 1.13 -25.95 6.19
C GLY A 424 0.80 -27.01 7.22
N GLY A 425 1.79 -27.44 8.01
CA GLY A 425 1.57 -28.39 9.09
C GLY A 425 2.67 -28.33 10.14
N GLY A 426 2.35 -28.72 11.36
CA GLY A 426 3.31 -28.71 12.46
C GLY A 426 2.68 -28.61 13.84
N THR A 427 3.50 -28.84 14.87
CA THR A 427 3.07 -28.82 16.28
C THR A 427 4.11 -28.11 17.17
N GLY A 428 4.79 -27.10 16.63
CA GLY A 428 5.97 -26.50 17.27
C GLY A 428 7.28 -27.18 16.86
N PRO A 429 8.37 -27.01 17.62
CA PRO A 429 9.72 -27.34 17.16
C PRO A 429 10.08 -28.84 17.28
N ALA A 430 9.08 -29.73 17.22
CA ALA A 430 9.30 -31.17 17.21
C ALA A 430 9.98 -31.60 15.91
N ASP A 431 10.84 -32.63 15.97
CA ASP A 431 11.63 -33.07 14.81
C ASP A 431 10.75 -33.39 13.59
N GLY A 432 9.59 -34.02 13.80
CA GLY A 432 8.64 -34.27 12.72
C GLY A 432 8.11 -33.00 12.04
N THR A 433 7.95 -31.89 12.77
CA THR A 433 7.54 -30.59 12.20
C THR A 433 8.71 -29.86 11.54
N ARG A 434 9.90 -29.94 12.14
CA ARG A 434 11.12 -29.38 11.56
C ARG A 434 11.44 -30.01 10.20
N ALA A 435 11.11 -31.29 10.03
CA ALA A 435 11.28 -32.01 8.78
C ALA A 435 10.06 -31.90 7.85
N THR A 436 8.83 -31.92 8.36
CA THR A 436 7.63 -32.14 7.53
C THR A 436 6.47 -31.21 7.90
N THR A 437 5.73 -30.74 6.91
CA THR A 437 4.46 -30.01 7.10
C THR A 437 3.34 -30.96 7.52
N CYS A 438 3.41 -31.54 8.72
CA CYS A 438 2.40 -32.47 9.23
C CYS A 438 1.94 -32.09 10.64
N THR A 439 0.63 -31.94 10.84
CA THR A 439 -0.03 -31.91 12.14
C THR A 439 -0.69 -33.29 12.37
N PRO A 440 -0.04 -34.22 13.10
CA PRO A 440 -0.30 -35.65 12.89
C PRO A 440 -1.46 -36.25 13.70
N ALA A 441 -1.83 -35.67 14.84
CA ALA A 441 -2.82 -36.24 15.75
C ALA A 441 -4.03 -35.31 15.90
N ALA A 442 -5.22 -35.88 16.13
CA ALA A 442 -6.46 -35.09 16.30
C ALA A 442 -6.37 -34.08 17.46
N SER A 443 -5.69 -34.46 18.56
CA SER A 443 -5.41 -33.54 19.67
C SER A 443 -4.49 -32.38 19.25
N HIS A 444 -3.44 -32.66 18.47
CA HIS A 444 -2.56 -31.61 17.94
C HIS A 444 -3.30 -30.68 17.00
N MET A 445 -4.16 -31.22 16.12
CA MET A 445 -4.98 -30.41 15.22
C MET A 445 -5.85 -29.43 16.01
N LYS A 446 -6.56 -29.93 17.02
CA LYS A 446 -7.35 -29.10 17.93
C LYS A 446 -6.50 -28.00 18.58
N PHE A 447 -5.33 -28.34 19.11
CA PHE A 447 -4.48 -27.36 19.78
C PHE A 447 -3.90 -26.32 18.82
N MET A 448 -3.53 -26.69 17.60
CA MET A 448 -3.05 -25.73 16.61
C MET A 448 -4.15 -24.75 16.20
N LEU A 449 -5.36 -25.25 15.91
CA LEU A 449 -6.52 -24.41 15.63
C LEU A 449 -6.80 -23.42 16.78
N GLN A 450 -6.82 -23.91 18.03
CA GLN A 450 -7.02 -23.07 19.21
C GLN A 450 -5.87 -22.08 19.44
N SER A 451 -4.63 -22.48 19.13
CA SER A 451 -3.44 -21.64 19.36
C SER A 451 -3.35 -20.47 18.40
N THR A 452 -3.96 -20.55 17.22
CA THR A 452 -3.88 -19.53 16.18
C THR A 452 -5.15 -18.70 16.03
N ASP A 453 -6.18 -18.95 16.85
CA ASP A 453 -7.52 -18.35 16.74
C ASP A 453 -7.52 -16.82 16.88
N ASP A 454 -6.57 -16.28 17.65
CA ASP A 454 -6.41 -14.82 17.88
C ASP A 454 -5.39 -14.15 16.92
N LEU A 455 -4.76 -14.91 16.02
CA LEU A 455 -3.79 -14.37 15.07
C LEU A 455 -4.53 -13.83 13.83
N PRO A 456 -4.23 -12.60 13.36
CA PRO A 456 -4.91 -11.99 12.21
C PRO A 456 -4.39 -12.54 10.87
N LEU A 457 -4.36 -13.86 10.72
CA LEU A 457 -4.05 -14.57 9.48
C LEU A 457 -5.08 -15.69 9.27
N ASN A 458 -5.28 -16.07 8.02
CA ASN A 458 -6.00 -17.30 7.70
C ASN A 458 -5.05 -18.50 7.85
N PHE A 459 -5.53 -19.61 8.42
CA PHE A 459 -4.73 -20.82 8.63
C PHE A 459 -5.36 -22.05 7.99
N GLY A 460 -4.52 -22.86 7.33
CA GLY A 460 -4.85 -24.21 6.88
C GLY A 460 -3.81 -25.21 7.40
N PHE A 461 -4.27 -26.25 8.12
CA PHE A 461 -3.39 -27.28 8.65
C PHE A 461 -3.52 -28.58 7.85
N THR A 462 -2.39 -29.20 7.55
CA THR A 462 -2.27 -30.45 6.80
C THR A 462 -1.91 -31.60 7.74
N GLY A 463 -2.59 -32.74 7.56
CA GLY A 463 -2.29 -33.97 8.28
C GLY A 463 -1.15 -34.76 7.63
N LYS A 464 -0.71 -35.82 8.30
CA LYS A 464 0.24 -36.77 7.70
C LYS A 464 -0.49 -37.74 6.75
N GLY A 465 -0.11 -37.73 5.48
CA GLY A 465 -0.68 -38.58 4.43
C GLY A 465 0.04 -39.92 4.24
N ASN A 466 1.24 -40.10 4.80
CA ASN A 466 2.03 -41.33 4.67
C ASN A 466 1.44 -42.50 5.44
N SER A 467 0.51 -43.23 4.82
CA SER A 467 -0.01 -44.50 5.30
C SER A 467 -0.48 -45.33 4.11
N ALA A 468 -0.21 -46.63 4.13
CA ALA A 468 -0.74 -47.58 3.14
C ALA A 468 -2.19 -48.01 3.44
N LYS A 469 -2.80 -47.48 4.52
CA LYS A 469 -4.18 -47.75 4.95
C LYS A 469 -4.92 -46.45 5.33
N PRO A 470 -6.24 -46.38 5.11
CA PRO A 470 -6.96 -45.11 5.16
C PRO A 470 -7.43 -44.70 6.57
N ASP A 471 -7.51 -45.62 7.52
CA ASP A 471 -8.18 -45.42 8.82
C ASP A 471 -7.70 -44.16 9.57
N GLY A 472 -6.38 -44.00 9.71
CA GLY A 472 -5.80 -42.82 10.38
C GLY A 472 -5.92 -41.51 9.59
N LEU A 473 -6.03 -41.59 8.26
CA LEU A 473 -6.19 -40.40 7.41
C LEU A 473 -7.60 -39.81 7.59
N HIS A 474 -8.63 -40.67 7.67
CA HIS A 474 -9.99 -40.22 7.94
C HIS A 474 -10.12 -39.50 9.29
N GLU A 475 -9.39 -39.95 10.31
CA GLU A 475 -9.40 -39.34 11.64
C GLU A 475 -8.84 -37.91 11.61
N ILE A 476 -7.68 -37.71 11.00
CA ILE A 476 -7.02 -36.40 11.01
C ILE A 476 -7.77 -35.36 10.16
N ILE A 477 -8.39 -35.80 9.06
CA ILE A 477 -9.25 -34.92 8.23
C ILE A 477 -10.47 -34.48 9.04
N ARG A 478 -11.16 -35.41 9.70
CA ARG A 478 -12.32 -35.09 10.56
C ARG A 478 -11.94 -34.20 11.75
N ALA A 479 -10.69 -34.25 12.21
CA ALA A 479 -10.19 -33.41 13.28
C ALA A 479 -9.93 -31.96 12.84
N GLY A 480 -9.90 -31.67 11.53
CA GLY A 480 -9.72 -30.32 10.99
C GLY A 480 -8.62 -30.18 9.93
N ALA A 481 -7.96 -31.25 9.49
CA ALA A 481 -6.99 -31.14 8.40
C ALA A 481 -7.70 -30.78 7.09
N MET A 482 -7.23 -29.74 6.41
CA MET A 482 -7.74 -29.29 5.10
C MET A 482 -6.95 -29.85 3.91
N GLY A 483 -5.93 -30.67 4.19
CA GLY A 483 -5.08 -31.34 3.22
C GLY A 483 -4.18 -32.37 3.90
N LEU A 484 -3.42 -33.13 3.11
CA LEU A 484 -2.47 -34.13 3.61
C LEU A 484 -1.10 -33.95 2.98
N LYS A 485 -0.03 -34.11 3.76
CA LYS A 485 1.36 -34.15 3.28
C LYS A 485 1.87 -35.59 3.20
N LEU A 486 2.35 -35.98 2.02
CA LEU A 486 3.23 -37.13 1.81
C LEU A 486 4.68 -36.65 1.90
N HIS A 487 5.49 -37.25 2.77
CA HIS A 487 6.90 -36.93 2.97
C HIS A 487 7.79 -38.16 3.03
N GLU A 488 8.98 -38.10 2.43
CA GLU A 488 9.86 -39.28 2.35
C GLU A 488 10.35 -39.75 3.72
N ASP A 489 10.58 -38.84 4.66
CA ASP A 489 10.89 -39.10 6.08
C ASP A 489 9.84 -39.98 6.80
N TRP A 490 8.61 -39.99 6.28
CA TRP A 490 7.53 -40.87 6.73
C TRP A 490 7.22 -42.01 5.74
N GLY A 491 7.95 -42.10 4.64
CA GLY A 491 7.82 -43.09 3.56
C GLY A 491 6.86 -42.66 2.46
N THR A 492 7.35 -42.01 1.41
CA THR A 492 6.55 -41.63 0.21
C THR A 492 6.57 -42.74 -0.84
N THR A 493 6.04 -43.90 -0.46
CA THR A 493 5.99 -45.08 -1.34
C THR A 493 4.75 -45.07 -2.24
N PRO A 494 4.73 -45.78 -3.38
CA PRO A 494 3.56 -45.92 -4.24
C PRO A 494 2.28 -46.36 -3.51
N ALA A 495 2.41 -47.24 -2.50
CA ALA A 495 1.27 -47.69 -1.69
C ALA A 495 0.68 -46.57 -0.81
N ALA A 496 1.55 -45.75 -0.21
CA ALA A 496 1.11 -44.59 0.57
C ALA A 496 0.51 -43.50 -0.32
N ILE A 497 1.13 -43.24 -1.47
CA ILE A 497 0.65 -42.29 -2.49
C ILE A 497 -0.77 -42.66 -2.94
N ASP A 498 -0.97 -43.92 -3.37
CA ASP A 498 -2.26 -44.37 -3.89
C ASP A 498 -3.37 -44.32 -2.84
N ASN A 499 -3.07 -44.76 -1.61
CA ASN A 499 -4.03 -44.71 -0.51
C ASN A 499 -4.37 -43.26 -0.13
N CYS A 500 -3.38 -42.38 0.00
CA CYS A 500 -3.59 -40.97 0.36
C CYS A 500 -4.47 -40.27 -0.68
N LEU A 501 -4.17 -40.41 -1.97
CA LEU A 501 -4.98 -39.84 -3.04
C LEU A 501 -6.39 -40.46 -3.10
N THR A 502 -6.56 -41.74 -2.77
CA THR A 502 -7.90 -42.36 -2.67
C THR A 502 -8.73 -41.75 -1.54
N VAL A 503 -8.11 -41.38 -0.42
CA VAL A 503 -8.79 -40.68 0.67
C VAL A 503 -9.08 -39.23 0.30
N ALA A 504 -8.17 -38.56 -0.41
CA ALA A 504 -8.33 -37.18 -0.84
C ALA A 504 -9.59 -36.99 -1.70
N GLU A 505 -9.83 -37.87 -2.67
CA GLU A 505 -11.04 -37.86 -3.51
C GLU A 505 -12.35 -38.04 -2.71
N GLN A 506 -12.30 -38.68 -1.54
CA GLN A 506 -13.49 -38.88 -0.70
C GLN A 506 -13.86 -37.62 0.11
N TYR A 507 -12.88 -36.74 0.36
CA TYR A 507 -13.01 -35.60 1.26
C TYR A 507 -12.87 -34.25 0.55
N ASP A 508 -12.56 -34.25 -0.76
CA ASP A 508 -12.32 -33.04 -1.55
C ASP A 508 -11.21 -32.16 -0.94
N ILE A 509 -10.06 -32.78 -0.68
CA ILE A 509 -8.89 -32.11 -0.10
C ILE A 509 -7.66 -32.27 -1.00
N GLN A 510 -6.75 -31.31 -0.93
CA GLN A 510 -5.48 -31.37 -1.65
C GLN A 510 -4.49 -32.34 -0.97
N VAL A 511 -3.71 -33.06 -1.79
CA VAL A 511 -2.52 -33.80 -1.33
C VAL A 511 -1.27 -33.08 -1.79
N ASN A 512 -0.38 -32.80 -0.83
CA ASN A 512 0.92 -32.19 -1.05
C ASN A 512 1.99 -33.27 -0.92
N ILE A 513 3.00 -33.29 -1.78
CA ILE A 513 3.99 -34.36 -1.82
C ILE A 513 5.43 -33.87 -1.87
N HIS A 514 6.26 -34.50 -1.04
CA HIS A 514 7.71 -34.58 -1.10
C HIS A 514 8.05 -36.03 -1.42
N THR A 515 8.60 -36.27 -2.61
CA THR A 515 8.79 -37.62 -3.17
C THR A 515 10.04 -38.33 -2.64
N ASP A 516 10.19 -39.60 -2.97
CA ASP A 516 11.30 -40.47 -2.54
C ASP A 516 12.63 -40.07 -3.21
N THR A 517 13.44 -39.24 -2.54
CA THR A 517 14.72 -38.74 -3.07
C THR A 517 15.69 -39.88 -3.35
N LEU A 518 15.66 -40.89 -2.50
CA LEU A 518 16.54 -42.05 -2.55
C LEU A 518 16.20 -43.01 -3.69
N ASN A 519 15.04 -42.85 -4.32
CA ASN A 519 14.47 -43.79 -5.28
C ASN A 519 14.33 -45.20 -4.68
N GLU A 520 14.08 -45.31 -3.37
CA GLU A 520 14.04 -46.58 -2.64
C GLU A 520 12.93 -47.51 -3.17
N SER A 521 11.76 -46.94 -3.43
CA SER A 521 10.57 -47.65 -3.90
C SER A 521 10.37 -47.58 -5.42
N GLY A 522 11.19 -46.80 -6.11
CA GLY A 522 11.18 -46.62 -7.57
C GLY A 522 11.66 -45.22 -7.97
N PHE A 523 11.91 -45.04 -9.27
CA PHE A 523 12.18 -43.71 -9.86
C PHE A 523 10.91 -42.88 -10.05
N VAL A 524 11.08 -41.60 -10.43
CA VAL A 524 9.99 -40.62 -10.58
C VAL A 524 8.81 -41.11 -11.44
N GLU A 525 9.04 -41.89 -12.50
CA GLU A 525 7.97 -42.44 -13.33
C GLU A 525 7.04 -43.41 -12.58
N HIS A 526 7.56 -44.09 -11.54
CA HIS A 526 6.76 -44.99 -10.70
C HIS A 526 5.89 -44.20 -9.72
N THR A 527 6.43 -43.12 -9.16
CA THR A 527 5.66 -42.16 -8.35
C THR A 527 4.56 -41.48 -9.18
N ILE A 528 4.88 -41.04 -10.40
CA ILE A 528 3.89 -40.49 -11.34
C ILE A 528 2.81 -41.53 -11.66
N ALA A 529 3.20 -42.79 -11.93
CA ALA A 529 2.24 -43.86 -12.16
C ALA A 529 1.33 -44.12 -10.94
N ALA A 530 1.86 -43.97 -9.72
CA ALA A 530 1.07 -44.11 -8.49
C ALA A 530 0.03 -42.99 -8.31
N PHE A 531 0.21 -41.83 -8.94
CA PHE A 531 -0.79 -40.76 -8.94
C PHE A 531 -2.08 -41.21 -9.65
N LYS A 532 -1.97 -42.05 -10.69
CA LYS A 532 -3.11 -42.50 -11.52
C LYS A 532 -3.97 -41.34 -12.03
N ASP A 533 -3.30 -40.32 -12.56
CA ASP A 533 -3.90 -39.08 -13.10
C ASP A 533 -4.74 -38.25 -12.11
N ARG A 534 -4.70 -38.55 -10.80
CA ARG A 534 -5.37 -37.75 -9.76
C ARG A 534 -4.59 -36.49 -9.43
N THR A 535 -5.30 -35.43 -9.05
CA THR A 535 -4.71 -34.14 -8.70
C THR A 535 -3.74 -34.27 -7.52
N ILE A 536 -2.53 -33.72 -7.67
CA ILE A 536 -1.54 -33.69 -6.58
C ILE A 536 -0.66 -32.44 -6.68
N HIS A 537 -0.26 -31.89 -5.53
CA HIS A 537 0.60 -30.72 -5.44
C HIS A 537 2.02 -31.16 -5.10
N THR A 538 2.94 -31.06 -6.07
CA THR A 538 4.36 -31.34 -5.84
C THR A 538 5.04 -30.12 -5.23
N TYR A 539 5.47 -30.25 -3.97
CA TYR A 539 6.31 -29.26 -3.32
C TYR A 539 7.71 -29.24 -3.93
N HIS A 540 8.41 -28.10 -3.81
CA HIS A 540 9.80 -27.87 -4.25
C HIS A 540 10.20 -28.71 -5.47
N SER A 541 9.41 -28.57 -6.54
CA SER A 541 9.40 -29.47 -7.71
C SER A 541 10.74 -29.53 -8.45
N GLU A 542 11.65 -28.57 -8.21
CA GLU A 542 13.01 -28.59 -8.74
C GLU A 542 13.88 -29.70 -8.11
N GLY A 543 13.66 -30.01 -6.82
CA GLY A 543 14.29 -31.14 -6.14
C GLY A 543 15.33 -30.79 -5.06
N ALA A 544 15.87 -29.57 -5.00
CA ALA A 544 16.83 -29.21 -3.95
C ALA A 544 16.26 -29.34 -2.52
N GLY A 545 14.98 -29.03 -2.33
CA GLY A 545 14.28 -29.25 -1.06
C GLY A 545 13.88 -30.70 -0.79
N GLY A 546 14.15 -31.60 -1.75
CA GLY A 546 13.87 -33.02 -1.70
C GLY A 546 12.93 -33.49 -2.82
N GLY A 547 13.19 -34.69 -3.31
CA GLY A 547 12.46 -35.38 -4.36
C GLY A 547 13.36 -36.27 -5.20
N HIS A 548 12.77 -37.16 -6.02
CA HIS A 548 13.50 -38.14 -6.85
C HIS A 548 14.75 -37.54 -7.50
N ALA A 549 15.93 -38.03 -7.08
CA ALA A 549 17.19 -37.54 -7.61
C ALA A 549 17.53 -38.26 -8.94
N PRO A 550 17.92 -37.53 -10.01
CA PRO A 550 18.02 -36.06 -10.12
C PRO A 550 16.82 -35.41 -10.84
N ASP A 551 15.74 -36.14 -11.11
CA ASP A 551 14.80 -35.83 -12.18
C ASP A 551 13.35 -35.64 -11.74
N ILE A 552 13.10 -35.38 -10.45
CA ILE A 552 11.78 -34.99 -9.93
C ILE A 552 11.15 -33.84 -10.71
N ILE A 553 11.95 -32.90 -11.24
CA ILE A 553 11.47 -31.76 -12.04
C ILE A 553 10.64 -32.15 -13.27
N LYS A 554 10.70 -33.42 -13.72
CA LYS A 554 9.80 -33.97 -14.74
C LYS A 554 8.31 -33.78 -14.40
N VAL A 555 7.94 -33.72 -13.11
CA VAL A 555 6.55 -33.52 -12.68
C VAL A 555 5.94 -32.20 -13.16
N CYS A 556 6.76 -31.19 -13.47
CA CYS A 556 6.29 -29.93 -14.05
C CYS A 556 5.63 -30.11 -15.44
N GLY A 557 5.90 -31.21 -16.14
CA GLY A 557 5.28 -31.56 -17.42
C GLY A 557 4.05 -32.47 -17.30
N VAL A 558 3.62 -32.81 -16.09
CA VAL A 558 2.53 -33.76 -15.84
C VAL A 558 1.23 -33.01 -15.59
N LYS A 559 0.18 -33.33 -16.37
CA LYS A 559 -1.05 -32.54 -16.44
C LYS A 559 -1.84 -32.45 -15.12
N ASN A 560 -1.88 -33.53 -14.35
CA ASN A 560 -2.59 -33.60 -13.07
C ASN A 560 -1.76 -33.09 -11.88
N VAL A 561 -0.56 -32.55 -12.14
CA VAL A 561 0.32 -32.01 -11.10
C VAL A 561 0.15 -30.49 -11.02
N LEU A 562 0.07 -29.98 -9.79
CA LEU A 562 0.19 -28.57 -9.46
C LEU A 562 1.59 -28.34 -8.86
N PRO A 563 2.59 -27.88 -9.64
CA PRO A 563 3.95 -27.75 -9.14
C PRO A 563 4.18 -26.43 -8.40
N SER A 564 4.83 -26.47 -7.23
CA SER A 564 5.41 -25.28 -6.59
C SER A 564 6.92 -25.38 -6.42
N SER A 565 7.56 -24.23 -6.20
CA SER A 565 8.95 -24.11 -5.75
C SER A 565 8.99 -23.52 -4.34
N THR A 566 10.07 -23.77 -3.59
CA THR A 566 10.37 -23.06 -2.34
C THR A 566 11.34 -21.92 -2.59
N ASN A 567 11.41 -20.95 -1.68
CA ASN A 567 12.14 -19.71 -1.87
C ASN A 567 13.69 -19.80 -1.85
N PRO A 568 14.40 -20.75 -1.22
CA PRO A 568 15.85 -20.62 -1.06
C PRO A 568 16.62 -20.71 -2.38
N THR A 569 16.07 -21.41 -3.38
CA THR A 569 16.69 -21.54 -4.71
C THR A 569 16.36 -20.37 -5.65
N ARG A 570 15.68 -19.31 -5.18
CA ARG A 570 15.06 -18.28 -6.02
C ARG A 570 15.75 -16.91 -5.89
N PRO A 571 16.34 -16.37 -6.97
CA PRO A 571 16.77 -17.05 -8.20
C PRO A 571 18.07 -17.84 -8.00
N PHE A 572 18.61 -18.41 -9.08
CA PHE A 572 19.97 -18.93 -9.05
C PHE A 572 20.99 -17.79 -8.96
N THR A 573 21.82 -17.79 -7.91
CA THR A 573 22.84 -16.76 -7.64
C THR A 573 24.22 -17.39 -7.37
N SER A 574 25.26 -16.55 -7.27
CA SER A 574 26.64 -17.00 -7.02
C SER A 574 26.82 -17.89 -5.79
N ASN A 575 25.98 -17.72 -4.76
CA ASN A 575 26.11 -18.47 -3.49
C ASN A 575 25.12 -19.64 -3.37
N THR A 576 24.16 -19.78 -4.30
CA THR A 576 23.05 -20.72 -4.15
C THR A 576 23.54 -22.16 -3.98
N ILE A 577 24.52 -22.60 -4.78
CA ILE A 577 25.03 -23.98 -4.69
C ILE A 577 25.78 -24.23 -3.39
N ASP A 578 26.70 -23.33 -3.02
CA ASP A 578 27.52 -23.51 -1.82
C ASP A 578 26.67 -23.49 -0.54
N GLU A 579 25.69 -22.58 -0.47
CA GLU A 579 24.73 -22.52 0.63
C GLU A 579 23.90 -23.80 0.75
N HIS A 580 23.34 -24.29 -0.37
CA HIS A 580 22.43 -25.44 -0.32
C HIS A 580 23.17 -26.76 -0.08
N LEU A 581 24.42 -26.86 -0.56
CA LEU A 581 25.24 -28.03 -0.31
C LEU A 581 25.58 -28.17 1.18
N ASP A 582 25.85 -27.06 1.89
CA ASP A 582 26.10 -27.06 3.33
C ASP A 582 24.80 -27.24 4.14
N MET A 583 23.69 -26.63 3.70
CA MET A 583 22.38 -26.73 4.37
C MET A 583 21.80 -28.15 4.36
N LEU A 584 22.12 -28.96 3.35
CA LEU A 584 21.64 -30.34 3.20
C LEU A 584 22.35 -31.33 4.15
N VAL A 585 23.57 -31.01 4.60
CA VAL A 585 24.41 -31.86 5.47
C VAL A 585 24.04 -31.66 6.93
#